data_AF-A0A450YGJ7-F1
#
_entry.id   AF-A0A450YGJ7-F1
#
_cell.length_a   1.000
_cell.length_b   1.000
_cell.length_c   1.000
_cell.angle_alpha   90.00
_cell.angle_beta   90.00
_cell.angle_gamma   90.00
#
_symmetry.space_group_name_H-M   'P 1'
#
loop_
_entity.id
_entity.type
_entity.pdbx_description
1 polymer ?
#
loop_
_entity_poly.entity_id
_entity_poly.type
_entity_poly.pdbx_seq_one_letter_code
_entity_poly.pdbx_strand_id
1 'polypeptide(L)'
;NQPHFSIVRQCRLVGLSRSSYYHRPAVETEENLRYMRLIDEQYMLTPFFGSRQMTRWLNNQGHNLNRKRIRRLMGKMGLGDGTWTSYQSAPCAT
;
A
#
# COMPACT_ATOMS: atom_id res chain seq x y z
N ASN A 1 37.92 -1.60 5.95
CA ASN A 1 37.59 -2.42 7.15
C ASN A 1 36.15 -2.18 7.58
N GLN A 2 35.20 -2.99 7.07
CA GLN A 2 33.87 -3.04 7.66
C GLN A 2 33.90 -4.03 8.83
N PRO A 3 33.72 -3.58 10.08
CA PRO A 3 33.63 -4.49 11.21
C PRO A 3 32.40 -5.39 11.03
N HIS A 4 32.63 -6.71 10.98
CA HIS A 4 31.61 -7.73 10.76
C HIS A 4 30.78 -7.93 12.05
N PHE A 5 29.96 -6.94 12.40
CA PHE A 5 29.06 -7.01 13.55
C PHE A 5 27.84 -7.87 13.23
N SER A 6 27.35 -8.65 14.19
CA SER A 6 26.09 -9.39 14.03
C SER A 6 24.92 -8.43 13.78
N ILE A 7 23.92 -8.88 13.01
CA ILE A 7 22.71 -8.08 12.70
C ILE A 7 22.07 -7.53 13.98
N VAL A 8 22.11 -8.27 15.09
CA VAL A 8 21.61 -7.84 16.40
C VAL A 8 22.38 -6.62 16.93
N ARG A 9 23.71 -6.64 16.84
CA ARG A 9 24.55 -5.52 17.30
C ARG A 9 24.37 -4.32 16.38
N GLN A 10 24.22 -4.52 15.07
CA GLN A 10 23.91 -3.46 14.11
C GLN A 10 22.57 -2.80 14.44
N CYS A 11 21.50 -3.58 14.62
CA CYS A 11 20.18 -3.05 14.97
C CYS A 11 20.20 -2.27 16.30
N ARG A 12 20.93 -2.78 17.31
CA ARG A 12 21.07 -2.12 18.62
C ARG A 12 21.81 -0.78 18.54
N LEU A 13 22.84 -0.69 17.69
CA LEU A 13 23.60 0.55 17.48
C LEU A 13 22.79 1.62 16.74
N VAL A 14 21.96 1.20 15.78
CA VAL A 14 21.13 2.11 14.96
C VAL A 14 19.78 2.42 15.63
N GLY A 15 19.40 1.71 16.70
CA GLY A 15 18.11 1.87 17.37
C GLY A 15 16.93 1.29 16.57
N LEU A 16 17.20 0.38 15.64
CA LEU A 16 16.17 -0.30 14.83
C LEU A 16 15.71 -1.59 15.51
N SER A 17 14.42 -1.91 15.40
CA SER A 17 13.91 -3.21 15.80
C SER A 17 14.35 -4.29 14.81
N ARG A 18 14.59 -5.51 15.30
CA ARG A 18 14.97 -6.66 14.45
C ARG A 18 13.91 -6.95 13.38
N SER A 19 12.63 -6.78 13.70
CA SER A 19 11.52 -6.97 12.76
C SER A 19 11.56 -5.97 11.60
N SER A 20 11.92 -4.71 11.88
CA SER A 20 12.10 -3.69 10.85
C SER A 20 13.27 -4.02 9.91
N TYR A 21 14.37 -4.57 10.43
CA TYR A 21 15.52 -4.97 9.61
C TYR A 21 15.19 -6.08 8.60
N TYR A 22 14.40 -7.08 8.99
CA TYR A 22 13.99 -8.16 8.09
C TYR A 22 12.79 -7.78 7.21
N HIS A 23 12.08 -6.71 7.53
CA HIS A 23 10.95 -6.23 6.75
C HIS A 23 11.44 -5.68 5.41
N ARG A 24 11.31 -6.48 4.35
CA ARG A 24 11.47 -5.98 2.99
C ARG A 24 10.18 -5.27 2.56
N PRO A 25 10.24 -3.98 2.15
CA PRO A 25 9.06 -3.34 1.57
C PRO A 25 8.63 -4.15 0.35
N ALA A 26 7.41 -4.69 0.39
CA ALA A 26 6.85 -5.40 -0.74
C ALA A 26 6.64 -4.40 -1.89
N VAL A 27 7.44 -4.54 -2.94
CA VAL A 27 7.23 -3.81 -4.20
C VAL A 27 5.90 -4.31 -4.79
N GLU A 28 5.01 -3.39 -5.13
CA GLU A 28 3.74 -3.74 -5.76
C GLU A 28 3.99 -4.36 -7.14
N THR A 29 3.13 -5.30 -7.54
CA THR A 29 3.24 -5.93 -8.86
C THR A 29 2.94 -4.93 -9.97
N GLU A 30 3.53 -5.14 -11.16
CA GLU A 30 3.33 -4.28 -12.34
C GLU A 30 1.84 -4.11 -12.69
N GLU A 31 1.04 -5.16 -12.55
CA GLU A 31 -0.41 -5.08 -12.71
C GLU A 31 -1.07 -4.12 -11.71
N ASN A 32 -0.65 -4.14 -10.44
CA ASN A 32 -1.20 -3.25 -9.43
C ASN A 32 -0.84 -1.79 -9.73
N LEU A 33 0.36 -1.53 -10.26
CA LEU A 33 0.75 -0.19 -10.70
C LEU A 33 -0.12 0.30 -11.86
N ARG A 34 -0.44 -0.56 -12.82
CA ARG A 34 -1.38 -0.23 -13.91
C ARG A 34 -2.77 0.13 -13.37
N TYR A 35 -3.28 -0.66 -12.43
CA TYR A 35 -4.58 -0.37 -11.81
C TYR A 35 -4.56 0.91 -10.97
N MET A 36 -3.46 1.21 -10.28
CA MET A 36 -3.30 2.48 -9.57
C MET A 36 -3.41 3.66 -10.54
N ARG A 37 -2.77 3.60 -11.71
CA ARG A 37 -2.87 4.65 -12.75
C ARG A 37 -4.31 4.84 -13.27
N LEU A 38 -4.99 3.74 -13.61
CA LEU A 38 -6.38 3.81 -14.09
C LEU A 38 -7.35 4.38 -13.04
N ILE A 39 -7.15 4.01 -11.77
CA ILE A 39 -7.96 4.54 -10.67
C ILE A 39 -7.69 6.04 -10.49
N ASP A 40 -6.44 6.48 -10.59
CA ASP A 40 -6.05 7.89 -10.48
C ASP A 40 -6.69 8.73 -11.59
N GLU A 41 -6.58 8.26 -12.85
CA GLU A 41 -7.23 8.89 -14.01
C GLU A 41 -8.75 9.02 -13.81
N GLN A 42 -9.42 7.94 -13.38
CA GLN A 42 -10.86 7.98 -13.14
C GLN A 42 -11.23 8.85 -11.94
N TYR A 43 -10.38 8.93 -10.92
CA TYR A 43 -10.60 9.77 -9.75
C TYR A 43 -10.54 11.26 -10.12
N MET A 44 -9.63 11.65 -11.02
CA MET A 44 -9.55 13.03 -11.55
C MET A 44 -10.83 13.42 -12.31
N LEU A 45 -11.45 12.48 -13.03
CA LEU A 45 -12.70 12.71 -13.76
C LEU A 45 -13.92 12.70 -12.83
N THR A 46 -13.89 11.90 -11.77
CA THR A 46 -15.04 11.65 -10.90
C THR A 46 -14.64 11.56 -9.42
N PRO A 47 -14.43 12.70 -8.75
CA PRO A 47 -13.92 12.74 -7.36
C PRO A 47 -14.90 12.16 -6.32
N PHE A 48 -16.14 11.85 -6.71
CA PHE A 48 -17.17 11.23 -5.86
C PHE A 48 -17.25 9.69 -5.99
N PHE A 49 -16.39 9.07 -6.80
CA PHE A 49 -16.39 7.62 -7.00
C PHE A 49 -15.75 6.88 -5.82
N GLY A 50 -16.58 6.26 -4.99
CA GLY A 50 -16.13 5.31 -3.98
C GLY A 50 -15.73 3.94 -4.55
N SER A 51 -15.15 3.08 -3.69
CA SER A 51 -14.67 1.73 -4.05
C SER A 51 -15.66 0.85 -4.82
N ARG A 52 -16.97 0.97 -4.55
CA ARG A 52 -18.02 0.21 -5.27
C ARG A 52 -18.17 0.65 -6.72
N GLN A 53 -18.14 1.95 -6.98
CA GLN A 53 -18.29 2.52 -8.32
C GLN A 53 -17.04 2.23 -9.15
N MET A 54 -15.87 2.42 -8.55
CA MET A 54 -14.58 2.11 -9.18
C MET A 54 -14.47 0.63 -9.58
N THR A 55 -15.01 -0.28 -8.77
CA THR A 55 -15.06 -1.71 -9.11
C THR A 55 -15.92 -1.99 -10.33
N ARG A 56 -17.10 -1.38 -10.43
CA ARG A 56 -17.96 -1.55 -11.61
C ARG A 56 -17.31 -0.99 -12.86
N TRP A 57 -16.68 0.19 -12.76
CA TRP A 57 -16.01 0.82 -13.89
C TRP A 57 -14.83 -0.02 -14.41
N LEU A 58 -13.94 -0.50 -13.53
CA LEU A 58 -12.82 -1.37 -13.92
C LEU A 58 -13.30 -2.72 -14.48
N ASN A 59 -14.42 -3.25 -13.97
CA ASN A 59 -14.99 -4.50 -14.48
C ASN A 59 -15.63 -4.31 -15.86
N ASN A 60 -16.25 -3.15 -16.12
CA ASN A 60 -16.77 -2.80 -17.44
C ASN A 60 -15.64 -2.66 -18.48
N GLN A 61 -14.42 -2.32 -18.05
CA GLN A 61 -13.23 -2.32 -18.90
C GLN A 61 -12.59 -3.70 -19.09
N GLY A 62 -13.14 -4.76 -18.47
CA GLY A 62 -12.68 -6.14 -18.65
C GLY A 62 -11.61 -6.61 -17.65
N HIS A 63 -11.25 -5.81 -16.64
CA HIS A 63 -10.20 -6.19 -15.67
C HIS A 63 -10.67 -7.15 -14.56
N ASN A 64 -11.98 -7.37 -14.43
CA ASN A 64 -12.64 -8.29 -13.48
C ASN A 64 -11.98 -8.37 -12.08
N LEU A 65 -11.85 -7.21 -11.44
CA LEU A 65 -11.17 -7.04 -10.17
C LEU A 65 -12.15 -7.17 -9.00
N ASN A 66 -11.67 -7.79 -7.91
CA ASN A 66 -12.43 -7.86 -6.68
C ASN A 66 -12.44 -6.49 -5.97
N ARG A 67 -13.59 -6.08 -5.42
CA ARG A 67 -13.76 -4.87 -4.60
C ARG A 67 -12.72 -4.78 -3.48
N LYS A 68 -12.34 -5.90 -2.86
CA LYS A 68 -11.30 -5.94 -1.82
C LYS A 68 -9.94 -5.44 -2.34
N ARG A 69 -9.58 -5.81 -3.57
CA ARG A 69 -8.32 -5.40 -4.22
C ARG A 69 -8.33 -3.90 -4.51
N ILE A 70 -9.42 -3.39 -5.09
CA ILE A 70 -9.57 -1.96 -5.40
C ILE A 70 -9.58 -1.11 -4.14
N ARG A 71 -10.29 -1.53 -3.08
CA ARG A 71 -10.28 -0.82 -1.79
C ARG A 71 -8.87 -0.70 -1.21
N ARG A 72 -8.07 -1.78 -1.28
CA ARG A 72 -6.66 -1.76 -0.85
C ARG A 72 -5.83 -0.77 -1.68
N LEU A 73 -5.98 -0.78 -3.01
CA LEU A 73 -5.25 0.11 -3.92
C LEU A 73 -5.63 1.58 -3.69
N MET A 74 -6.92 1.90 -3.58
CA MET A 74 -7.39 3.25 -3.23
C MET A 74 -6.84 3.71 -1.89
N GLY A 75 -6.78 2.82 -0.88
CA GLY A 75 -6.17 3.11 0.41
C GLY A 75 -4.68 3.42 0.32
N LYS A 76 -3.93 2.67 -0.50
CA LYS A 76 -2.50 2.94 -0.75
C LYS A 76 -2.25 4.29 -1.42
N MET A 77 -3.19 4.77 -2.23
CA MET A 77 -3.12 6.08 -2.90
C MET A 77 -3.73 7.22 -2.05
N GLY A 78 -4.31 6.93 -0.89
CA GLY A 78 -4.96 7.94 -0.05
C GLY A 78 -6.34 8.41 -0.55
N LEU A 79 -6.94 7.72 -1.52
CA LEU A 79 -8.18 8.12 -2.22
C LEU A 79 -9.47 7.57 -1.57
N GLY A 80 -9.45 7.26 -0.27
CA GLY A 80 -10.59 6.69 0.45
C GLY A 80 -11.08 7.59 1.57
N ASP A 81 -12.39 7.82 1.65
CA ASP A 81 -13.07 8.53 2.73
C ASP A 81 -12.61 8.07 4.12
N GLY A 82 -11.64 8.81 4.68
CA GLY A 82 -11.41 9.14 6.09
C GLY A 82 -11.53 8.08 7.20
N THR A 83 -11.73 6.79 6.92
CA THR A 83 -12.09 5.78 7.94
C THR A 83 -11.08 4.65 8.09
N TRP A 84 -9.89 4.75 7.48
CA TRP A 84 -8.85 3.72 7.57
C TRP A 84 -7.42 4.25 7.77
N THR A 85 -7.25 5.40 8.43
CA THR A 85 -5.93 5.86 8.88
C THR A 85 -5.32 5.01 10.02
N SER A 86 -5.94 3.88 10.40
CA SER A 86 -5.37 2.98 11.41
C SER A 86 -4.53 1.83 10.85
N TYR A 87 -4.40 1.65 9.53
CA TYR A 87 -3.71 0.48 8.97
C TYR A 87 -2.59 0.77 7.97
N GLN A 88 -1.86 1.88 8.12
CA GLN A 88 -0.61 2.04 7.38
C GLN A 88 0.57 2.73 8.06
N SER A 89 0.50 3.16 9.33
CA SER A 89 1.70 3.53 10.11
C SER A 89 1.39 3.59 11.61
N ALA A 90 1.23 2.44 12.26
CA ALA A 90 1.49 2.35 13.70
C ALA A 90 2.81 1.59 13.85
N PRO A 91 3.91 2.21 14.34
CA PRO A 91 4.92 1.41 15.00
C PRO A 91 4.21 0.71 16.16
N CYS A 92 4.23 -0.62 16.17
CA CYS A 92 3.74 -1.42 17.28
C CYS A 92 4.57 -1.02 18.51
N ALA A 93 4.01 -0.14 19.35
CA ALA A 93 4.52 0.14 20.68
C ALA A 93 3.76 -0.77 21.66
N THR A 94 4.34 -1.92 21.95
CA THR A 94 4.46 -2.55 23.28
C THR A 94 5.51 -3.65 23.16
#